data_AF-A0A2K8XFV6-F1
#
_entry.id   AF-A0A2K8XFV6-F1
#
_cell.length_a   1.000
_cell.length_b   1.000
_cell.length_c   1.000
_cell.angle_alpha   90.00
_cell.angle_beta   90.00
_cell.angle_gamma   90.00
#
_symmetry.space_group_name_H-M   'P 1'
#
loop_
_entity.id
_entity.type
_entity.pdbx_description
1 polymer ?
#
loop_
_entity_poly.entity_id
_entity_poly.type
_entity_poly.pdbx_seq_one_letter_code
_entity_poly.pdbx_strand_id
1 'polypeptide(L)'
;MKTILKLSMFFTFILVVACGSDDDASCVEQTWYQDADGDAYGNTSVIQNACTQPVGYVLDNTDCDDNNNSNNPGAIEILDGIDNDCDGFTDECVADSDCGAGEVCINGICEVVTTYYADVDNDGFGDQNNTTQAGNNPPNGYVLDSTDCNDLDTSINPNATEIPDNSIDEDCNASKDYTFYADNDGDGYGDASNSMVASCPEPCNNENEMTIPNGYVFNNLDCNDADASVNPFSTENTSDTIDNTCNGNTDIVYYYQDNDGDGFGDANDSGTSVNFAGSSMNNTDCDDSNSNIFFGASEIADGIDNNCNGIVDEF
;
A
#
# COMPACT_ATOMS: atom_id res chain seq x y z
N MET A 1 80.45 54.67 47.70
CA MET A 1 81.88 54.59 48.05
C MET A 1 82.26 53.11 48.01
N LYS A 2 83.24 52.73 47.16
CA LYS A 2 83.98 51.45 47.09
C LYS A 2 83.13 50.17 46.85
N THR A 3 82.96 49.66 45.62
CA THR A 3 83.92 49.04 44.68
C THR A 3 84.68 47.85 45.30
N ILE A 4 84.58 46.65 44.69
CA ILE A 4 85.71 45.89 44.08
C ILE A 4 85.33 44.43 43.69
N LEU A 5 85.54 44.17 42.39
CA LEU A 5 86.06 43.00 41.65
C LEU A 5 85.43 41.58 41.66
N LYS A 6 85.17 41.17 40.41
CA LYS A 6 85.16 39.84 39.80
C LYS A 6 86.26 38.88 40.29
N LEU A 7 85.93 37.58 40.32
CA LEU A 7 86.88 36.56 39.85
C LEU A 7 86.14 35.41 39.15
N SER A 8 86.40 35.29 37.85
CA SER A 8 86.03 34.18 36.98
C SER A 8 86.88 32.96 37.32
N MET A 9 86.29 31.78 37.43
CA MET A 9 87.03 30.52 37.42
C MET A 9 86.34 29.54 36.47
N PHE A 10 86.87 29.51 35.24
CA PHE A 10 86.68 28.43 34.27
C PHE A 10 87.28 27.16 34.88
N PHE A 11 86.51 26.07 34.99
CA PHE A 11 87.06 24.74 35.23
C PHE A 11 86.57 23.80 34.14
N THR A 12 87.40 23.67 33.12
CA THR A 12 87.31 22.61 32.11
C THR A 12 87.74 21.31 32.78
N PHE A 13 86.84 20.32 32.84
CA PHE A 13 87.22 18.93 33.12
C PHE A 13 86.73 18.07 31.95
N ILE A 14 87.68 17.64 31.14
CA ILE A 14 87.51 16.70 30.02
C ILE A 14 87.98 15.33 30.50
N LEU A 15 87.25 14.28 30.06
CA LEU A 15 87.58 12.84 30.07
C LEU A 15 87.45 12.15 31.45
N VAL A 16 86.86 10.96 31.59
CA VAL A 16 86.86 9.80 30.68
C VAL A 16 85.55 9.01 30.82
N VAL A 17 84.93 8.77 29.67
CA VAL A 17 83.96 7.68 29.43
C VAL A 17 84.67 6.34 29.59
N ALA A 18 84.13 5.46 30.43
CA ALA A 18 84.33 4.02 30.29
C ALA A 18 83.02 3.29 30.64
N CYS A 19 82.58 2.48 29.68
CA CYS A 19 81.27 1.85 29.50
C CYS A 19 80.71 1.06 30.69
N GLY A 20 79.40 1.18 30.88
CA GLY A 20 78.54 0.05 31.22
C GLY A 20 77.81 -0.37 29.94
N SER A 21 78.12 -1.57 29.45
CA SER A 21 77.46 -2.22 28.33
C SER A 21 76.14 -2.79 28.82
N ASP A 22 75.02 -2.11 28.60
CA ASP A 22 73.68 -2.72 28.74
C ASP A 22 72.72 -2.01 27.76
N ASP A 23 72.23 -2.82 26.82
CA ASP A 23 71.09 -2.61 25.93
C ASP A 23 71.18 -1.50 24.87
N ASP A 24 71.83 -1.84 23.75
CA ASP A 24 71.30 -1.48 22.42
C ASP A 24 69.93 -2.18 22.25
N ALA A 25 68.94 -1.72 23.03
CA ALA A 25 67.56 -1.86 22.62
C ALA A 25 67.44 -0.95 21.41
N SER A 26 67.67 -1.52 20.22
CA SER A 26 67.22 -0.99 18.93
C SER A 26 65.76 -0.59 19.10
N CYS A 27 65.52 0.65 19.53
CA CYS A 27 64.18 1.17 19.60
C CYS A 27 63.76 1.39 18.15
N VAL A 28 62.53 0.98 17.82
CA VAL A 28 61.96 1.38 16.54
C VAL A 28 61.53 2.83 16.72
N GLU A 29 62.32 3.75 16.17
CA GLU A 29 61.98 5.16 16.12
C GLU A 29 60.68 5.32 15.33
N GLN A 30 59.67 5.92 15.97
CA GLN A 30 58.37 6.20 15.36
C GLN A 30 58.24 7.70 15.12
N THR A 31 57.50 8.07 14.08
CA THR A 31 57.07 9.44 13.85
C THR A 31 55.84 9.71 14.72
N TRP A 32 55.94 10.70 15.60
CA TRP A 32 54.83 11.20 16.40
C TRP A 32 54.38 12.56 15.85
N TYR A 33 53.09 12.85 15.97
CA TYR A 33 52.43 14.05 15.43
C TYR A 33 51.94 14.91 16.59
N GLN A 34 52.11 16.23 16.51
CA GLN A 34 51.70 17.14 17.58
C GLN A 34 50.19 17.04 17.81
N ASP A 35 49.79 17.01 19.08
CA ASP A 35 48.40 17.08 19.55
C ASP A 35 48.30 18.33 20.45
N ALA A 36 48.00 19.48 19.84
CA ALA A 36 48.05 20.78 20.48
C ALA A 36 46.75 21.12 21.24
N ASP A 37 45.61 20.60 20.83
CA ASP A 37 44.31 20.84 21.47
C ASP A 37 43.85 19.71 22.42
N GLY A 38 44.53 18.56 22.40
CA GLY A 38 44.40 17.48 23.37
C GLY A 38 43.27 16.49 23.07
N ASP A 39 42.88 16.31 21.81
CA ASP A 39 41.83 15.37 21.39
C ASP A 39 42.33 13.96 21.03
N ALA A 40 43.64 13.76 21.07
CA ALA A 40 44.36 12.53 20.75
C ALA A 40 44.54 12.21 19.25
N TYR A 41 44.23 13.15 18.37
CA TYR A 41 44.59 13.16 16.96
C TYR A 41 45.74 14.14 16.74
N GLY A 42 46.49 13.97 15.66
CA GLY A 42 47.77 14.66 15.51
C GLY A 42 47.99 15.34 14.16
N ASN A 43 48.65 16.49 14.20
CA ASN A 43 48.96 17.31 13.05
C ASN A 43 50.08 16.74 12.18
N THR A 44 49.76 16.39 10.93
CA THR A 44 50.71 15.87 9.94
C THR A 44 51.87 16.80 9.61
N SER A 45 51.71 18.11 9.84
CA SER A 45 52.72 19.12 9.53
C SER A 45 53.74 19.33 10.65
N VAL A 46 53.45 18.89 11.87
CA VAL A 46 54.35 19.03 13.03
C VAL A 46 54.69 17.66 13.60
N ILE A 47 55.87 17.16 13.21
CA ILE A 47 56.31 15.81 13.55
C ILE A 47 57.53 15.81 14.48
N GLN A 48 57.62 14.78 15.31
CA GLN A 48 58.79 14.48 16.13
C GLN A 48 59.08 12.98 16.11
N ASN A 49 60.32 12.61 15.81
CA ASN A 49 60.74 11.21 15.89
C ASN A 49 61.22 10.86 17.31
N ALA A 50 60.71 9.77 17.87
CA ALA A 50 61.10 9.30 19.20
C ALA A 50 60.80 7.80 19.39
N CYS A 51 61.55 7.15 20.30
CA CYS A 51 61.31 5.76 20.70
C CYS A 51 59.99 5.58 21.47
N THR A 52 59.57 6.58 22.23
CA THR A 52 58.38 6.60 23.10
C THR A 52 57.63 7.91 22.91
N GLN A 53 56.32 7.92 23.17
CA GLN A 53 55.45 9.09 23.01
C GLN A 53 56.01 10.35 23.69
N PRO A 54 56.38 11.40 22.93
CA PRO A 54 56.66 12.71 23.49
C PRO A 54 55.40 13.32 24.11
N VAL A 55 55.58 14.20 25.11
CA VAL A 55 54.45 14.93 25.71
C VAL A 55 53.85 15.89 24.66
N GLY A 56 52.52 15.83 24.48
CA GLY A 56 51.80 16.65 23.49
C GLY A 56 51.92 16.15 22.05
N TYR A 57 52.22 14.86 21.87
CA TYR A 57 52.25 14.20 20.57
C TYR A 57 51.52 12.86 20.63
N VAL A 58 50.91 12.44 19.54
CA VAL A 58 50.22 11.15 19.35
C VAL A 58 50.73 10.42 18.10
N LEU A 59 50.35 9.15 17.95
CA LEU A 59 50.71 8.34 16.79
C LEU A 59 49.74 8.54 15.63
N ASP A 60 48.48 8.87 15.96
CA ASP A 60 47.46 9.18 14.97
C ASP A 60 47.77 10.52 14.30
N ASN A 61 47.55 10.61 13.00
CA ASN A 61 47.95 11.73 12.17
C ASN A 61 46.80 12.25 11.31
N THR A 62 45.58 12.04 11.77
CA THR A 62 44.35 12.27 11.00
C THR A 62 43.62 13.54 11.39
N ASP A 63 44.24 14.39 12.22
CA ASP A 63 43.69 15.68 12.64
C ASP A 63 43.77 16.73 11.51
N CYS A 64 42.62 17.33 11.19
CA CYS A 64 42.49 18.39 10.20
C CYS A 64 42.59 19.81 10.81
N ASP A 65 42.35 20.00 12.11
CA ASP A 65 42.50 21.26 12.83
C ASP A 65 43.00 21.08 14.28
N ASP A 66 44.32 20.92 14.40
CA ASP A 66 45.12 20.83 15.65
C ASP A 66 45.06 22.08 16.57
N ASN A 67 44.09 22.96 16.36
CA ASN A 67 43.78 24.06 17.28
C ASN A 67 42.37 23.95 17.87
N ASN A 68 41.59 22.94 17.48
CA ASN A 68 40.21 22.75 17.87
C ASN A 68 39.88 21.27 18.07
N ASN A 69 39.86 20.85 19.34
CA ASN A 69 39.56 19.48 19.78
C ASN A 69 38.16 18.94 19.42
N SER A 70 37.33 19.74 18.74
CA SER A 70 36.02 19.34 18.23
C SER A 70 36.07 19.01 16.72
N ASN A 71 37.24 19.15 16.09
CA ASN A 71 37.46 18.92 14.65
C ASN A 71 38.46 17.77 14.45
N ASN A 72 38.00 16.53 14.56
CA ASN A 72 38.80 15.32 14.47
C ASN A 72 37.97 14.12 13.98
N PRO A 73 38.61 13.03 13.51
CA PRO A 73 37.93 11.80 13.03
C PRO A 73 36.94 11.09 13.96
N GLY A 74 36.83 11.50 15.21
CA GLY A 74 35.82 10.99 16.14
C GLY A 74 34.66 11.95 16.39
N ALA A 75 34.68 13.14 15.79
CA ALA A 75 33.67 14.16 15.97
C ALA A 75 32.37 13.83 15.21
N ILE A 76 31.34 14.61 15.49
CA ILE A 76 30.06 14.58 14.78
C ILE A 76 29.98 15.88 13.99
N GLU A 77 29.64 15.78 12.72
CA GLU A 77 29.36 16.94 11.87
C GLU A 77 28.29 17.86 12.48
N ILE A 78 28.57 19.15 12.44
CA ILE A 78 27.60 20.19 12.74
C ILE A 78 27.55 21.16 11.56
N LEU A 79 26.34 21.63 11.21
CA LEU A 79 26.11 22.51 10.05
C LEU A 79 26.68 23.93 10.26
N ASP A 80 27.99 24.07 10.37
CA ASP A 80 28.71 25.31 10.66
C ASP A 80 29.74 25.71 9.58
N GLY A 81 29.88 24.91 8.52
CA GLY A 81 30.78 25.14 7.39
C GLY A 81 32.20 24.65 7.62
N ILE A 82 32.41 23.79 8.61
CA ILE A 82 33.69 23.16 8.94
C ILE A 82 33.54 21.64 8.84
N ASP A 83 34.54 20.98 8.27
CA ASP A 83 34.73 19.53 8.32
C ASP A 83 35.12 19.16 9.77
N ASN A 84 34.14 18.76 10.59
CA ASN A 84 34.36 18.46 11.99
C ASN A 84 34.93 17.05 12.17
N ASP A 85 34.59 16.10 11.31
CA ASP A 85 35.05 14.72 11.42
C ASP A 85 36.26 14.39 10.52
N CYS A 86 36.82 15.39 9.84
CA CYS A 86 38.02 15.28 9.02
C CYS A 86 37.96 14.19 7.94
N ASP A 87 36.77 13.81 7.46
CA ASP A 87 36.61 12.81 6.41
C ASP A 87 36.75 13.39 4.99
N GLY A 88 36.83 14.72 4.90
CA GLY A 88 36.99 15.50 3.67
C GLY A 88 35.67 15.98 3.04
N PHE A 89 34.54 15.68 3.66
CA PHE A 89 33.25 16.31 3.40
C PHE A 89 33.02 17.45 4.41
N THR A 90 31.94 18.19 4.26
CA THR A 90 31.67 19.36 5.11
C THR A 90 30.18 19.47 5.22
N ASP A 91 29.67 19.51 6.45
CA ASP A 91 28.26 19.66 6.75
C ASP A 91 27.40 18.53 6.14
N GLU A 92 27.90 17.29 6.05
CA GLU A 92 27.05 16.16 5.66
C GLU A 92 25.99 15.85 6.73
N CYS A 93 24.82 15.43 6.27
CA CYS A 93 23.77 14.99 7.17
C CYS A 93 24.11 13.61 7.74
N VAL A 94 23.76 13.37 9.00
CA VAL A 94 23.88 12.05 9.65
C VAL A 94 22.52 11.50 10.07
N ALA A 95 21.48 12.34 10.06
CA ALA A 95 20.09 11.99 10.28
C ALA A 95 19.13 12.89 9.49
N ASP A 96 17.90 12.41 9.27
CA ASP A 96 16.84 13.19 8.60
C ASP A 96 16.49 14.48 9.35
N SER A 97 16.77 14.54 10.66
CA SER A 97 16.58 15.75 11.47
C SER A 97 17.50 16.90 11.07
N ASP A 98 18.58 16.60 10.35
CA ASP A 98 19.56 17.59 9.89
C ASP A 98 19.07 18.25 8.59
N CYS A 99 18.03 17.68 7.96
CA CYS A 99 17.48 18.11 6.69
C CYS A 99 16.21 18.97 6.84
N GLY A 100 15.90 19.74 5.79
CA GLY A 100 14.70 20.55 5.71
C GLY A 100 13.43 19.72 5.62
N ALA A 101 12.27 20.36 5.78
CA ALA A 101 10.99 19.68 5.62
C ALA A 101 10.83 19.14 4.19
N GLY A 102 10.67 17.82 4.06
CA GLY A 102 10.56 17.14 2.76
C GLY A 102 11.90 16.65 2.19
N GLU A 103 12.98 16.74 2.97
CA GLU A 103 14.30 16.20 2.65
C GLU A 103 14.63 15.04 3.59
N VAL A 104 15.38 14.07 3.09
CA VAL A 104 15.86 12.89 3.84
C VAL A 104 17.37 12.82 3.67
N CYS A 105 18.06 12.37 4.71
CA CYS A 105 19.50 12.20 4.65
C CYS A 105 19.87 10.92 3.90
N ILE A 106 20.39 11.07 2.68
CA ILE A 106 20.78 9.94 1.83
C ILE A 106 22.27 10.09 1.49
N ASN A 107 23.09 9.15 1.96
CA ASN A 107 24.55 9.15 1.74
C ASN A 107 25.24 10.47 2.12
N GLY A 108 24.85 11.08 3.25
CA GLY A 108 25.43 12.34 3.73
C GLY A 108 24.85 13.60 3.08
N ILE A 109 23.87 13.47 2.18
CA ILE A 109 23.29 14.61 1.48
C ILE A 109 21.79 14.66 1.77
N CYS A 110 21.30 15.85 2.13
CA CYS A 110 19.87 16.12 2.20
C CYS A 110 19.29 16.14 0.79
N GLU A 111 18.52 15.11 0.45
CA GLU A 111 17.86 14.98 -0.85
C GLU A 111 16.36 15.19 -0.70
N VAL A 112 15.77 15.93 -1.63
CA VAL A 112 14.31 15.96 -1.79
C VAL A 112 13.88 14.58 -2.26
N VAL A 113 13.08 13.90 -1.45
CA VAL A 113 12.57 12.57 -1.77
C VAL A 113 11.16 12.64 -2.34
N THR A 114 10.87 11.70 -3.22
CA THR A 114 9.53 11.44 -3.74
C THR A 114 9.02 10.14 -3.14
N THR A 115 7.75 10.12 -2.74
CA THR A 115 7.06 8.89 -2.34
C THR A 115 6.67 8.12 -3.61
N TYR A 116 7.03 6.85 -3.65
CA TYR A 116 6.63 5.91 -4.69
C TYR A 116 5.82 4.76 -4.07
N TYR A 117 5.00 4.12 -4.87
CA TYR A 117 4.03 3.09 -4.49
C TYR A 117 4.42 1.77 -5.15
N ALA A 118 4.35 0.67 -4.41
CA ALA A 118 4.71 -0.64 -4.96
C ALA A 118 3.76 -0.98 -6.11
N ASP A 119 4.33 -1.51 -7.19
CA ASP A 119 3.64 -1.99 -8.39
C ASP A 119 4.04 -3.46 -8.55
N VAL A 120 3.31 -4.33 -7.86
CA VAL A 120 3.67 -5.75 -7.71
C VAL A 120 3.28 -6.55 -8.95
N ASP A 121 2.17 -6.20 -9.58
CA ASP A 121 1.67 -6.87 -10.78
C ASP A 121 2.18 -6.28 -12.11
N ASN A 122 2.81 -5.11 -12.07
CA ASN A 122 3.48 -4.41 -13.18
C ASN A 122 2.52 -3.82 -14.22
N ASP A 123 1.36 -3.32 -13.80
CA ASP A 123 0.43 -2.61 -14.68
C ASP A 123 0.65 -1.09 -14.75
N GLY A 124 1.51 -0.56 -13.86
CA GLY A 124 1.91 0.85 -13.81
C GLY A 124 1.16 1.69 -12.78
N PHE A 125 0.24 1.09 -12.02
CA PHE A 125 -0.38 1.67 -10.83
C PHE A 125 0.20 1.01 -9.58
N GLY A 126 0.04 1.64 -8.42
CA GLY A 126 0.61 1.10 -7.20
C GLY A 126 -0.25 1.27 -5.97
N ASP A 127 0.05 0.47 -4.94
CA ASP A 127 -0.69 0.44 -3.69
C ASP A 127 -0.35 1.64 -2.78
N GLN A 128 -1.35 2.47 -2.49
CA GLN A 128 -1.26 3.60 -1.56
C GLN A 128 -0.76 3.23 -0.14
N ASN A 129 -0.92 1.97 0.27
CA ASN A 129 -0.53 1.46 1.59
C ASN A 129 0.88 0.87 1.61
N ASN A 130 1.50 0.68 0.43
CA ASN A 130 2.82 0.09 0.29
C ASN A 130 3.78 1.09 -0.38
N THR A 131 4.34 1.98 0.43
CA THR A 131 5.14 3.11 -0.06
C THR A 131 6.63 2.96 0.24
N THR A 132 7.46 3.56 -0.61
CA THR A 132 8.88 3.82 -0.35
C THR A 132 9.24 5.27 -0.67
N GLN A 133 10.35 5.77 -0.13
CA GLN A 133 10.91 7.07 -0.46
C GLN A 133 12.25 6.90 -1.16
N ALA A 134 12.43 7.62 -2.26
CA ALA A 134 13.69 7.66 -3.00
C ALA A 134 13.89 9.06 -3.61
N GLY A 135 15.05 9.31 -4.20
CA GLY A 135 15.30 10.53 -4.98
C GLY A 135 14.42 10.61 -6.25
N ASN A 136 14.86 11.36 -7.26
CA ASN A 136 14.01 11.68 -8.43
C ASN A 136 13.62 10.51 -9.36
N ASN A 137 14.12 9.29 -9.11
CA ASN A 137 13.82 8.12 -9.94
C ASN A 137 13.17 7.02 -9.09
N PRO A 138 12.11 6.37 -9.59
CA PRO A 138 11.46 5.26 -8.89
C PRO A 138 12.43 4.09 -8.70
N PRO A 139 12.44 3.44 -7.51
CA PRO A 139 13.04 2.13 -7.33
C PRO A 139 12.38 1.08 -8.26
N ASN A 140 13.07 -0.04 -8.48
CA ASN A 140 12.51 -1.13 -9.28
C ASN A 140 11.28 -1.74 -8.59
N GLY A 141 10.16 -1.87 -9.33
CA GLY A 141 8.88 -2.35 -8.80
C GLY A 141 8.08 -1.29 -8.03
N TYR A 142 8.35 -0.01 -8.27
CA TYR A 142 7.60 1.10 -7.69
C TYR A 142 7.26 2.14 -8.76
N VAL A 143 6.11 2.79 -8.61
CA VAL A 143 5.57 3.82 -9.50
C VAL A 143 5.15 5.06 -8.73
N LEU A 144 4.84 6.15 -9.45
CA LEU A 144 4.35 7.39 -8.83
C LEU A 144 2.85 7.38 -8.59
N ASP A 145 2.11 6.58 -9.36
CA ASP A 145 0.67 6.51 -9.28
C ASP A 145 0.25 5.58 -8.13
N SER A 146 -0.73 5.99 -7.33
CA SER A 146 -1.11 5.30 -6.09
C SER A 146 -2.56 4.82 -6.10
N THR A 147 -3.14 4.75 -7.29
CA THR A 147 -4.58 4.57 -7.50
C THR A 147 -4.96 3.12 -7.72
N ASP A 148 -4.06 2.18 -7.47
CA ASP A 148 -4.35 0.76 -7.58
C ASP A 148 -5.14 0.27 -6.36
N CYS A 149 -6.30 -0.34 -6.60
CA CYS A 149 -7.15 -0.94 -5.58
C CYS A 149 -6.88 -2.45 -5.39
N ASN A 150 -6.14 -3.10 -6.28
CA ASN A 150 -5.63 -4.46 -6.13
C ASN A 150 -4.30 -4.68 -6.86
N ASP A 151 -3.20 -4.30 -6.20
CA ASP A 151 -1.79 -4.44 -6.65
C ASP A 151 -1.31 -5.89 -6.89
N LEU A 152 -2.21 -6.88 -6.83
CA LEU A 152 -1.92 -8.28 -7.16
C LEU A 152 -2.62 -8.73 -8.45
N ASP A 153 -3.44 -7.88 -9.08
CA ASP A 153 -4.24 -8.22 -10.26
C ASP A 153 -4.25 -7.11 -11.30
N THR A 154 -3.48 -7.31 -12.36
CA THR A 154 -3.34 -6.39 -13.51
C THR A 154 -4.65 -6.03 -14.25
N SER A 155 -5.76 -6.69 -13.91
CA SER A 155 -7.09 -6.38 -14.46
C SER A 155 -7.91 -5.41 -13.61
N ILE A 156 -7.43 -5.06 -12.42
CA ILE A 156 -8.09 -4.18 -11.45
C ILE A 156 -7.19 -2.97 -11.22
N ASN A 157 -7.43 -1.90 -11.97
CA ASN A 157 -6.70 -0.65 -11.92
C ASN A 157 -7.50 0.49 -12.58
N PRO A 158 -7.13 1.77 -12.42
CA PRO A 158 -7.91 2.90 -12.93
C PRO A 158 -8.18 2.98 -14.42
N ASN A 159 -7.49 2.18 -15.23
CA ASN A 159 -7.73 2.10 -16.67
C ASN A 159 -8.53 0.85 -17.07
N ALA A 160 -8.88 -0.01 -16.12
CA ALA A 160 -9.69 -1.17 -16.35
C ALA A 160 -11.11 -0.77 -16.80
N THR A 161 -11.79 -1.72 -17.42
CA THR A 161 -13.19 -1.56 -17.81
C THR A 161 -14.01 -2.36 -16.84
N GLU A 162 -14.97 -1.69 -16.19
CA GLU A 162 -15.95 -2.32 -15.31
C GLU A 162 -16.62 -3.53 -15.97
N ILE A 163 -16.70 -4.61 -15.20
CA ILE A 163 -17.43 -5.82 -15.55
C ILE A 163 -18.71 -5.82 -14.72
N PRO A 164 -19.88 -5.58 -15.33
CA PRO A 164 -21.12 -5.50 -14.58
C PRO A 164 -21.43 -6.78 -13.81
N ASP A 165 -22.11 -6.64 -12.66
CA ASP A 165 -22.70 -7.72 -11.87
C ASP A 165 -21.69 -8.73 -11.27
N ASN A 166 -20.41 -8.35 -11.11
CA ASN A 166 -19.39 -9.21 -10.48
C ASN A 166 -18.94 -8.72 -9.08
N SER A 167 -19.52 -7.62 -8.59
CA SER A 167 -19.26 -7.01 -7.29
C SER A 167 -17.81 -6.53 -7.06
N ILE A 168 -17.01 -6.39 -8.11
CA ILE A 168 -15.65 -5.86 -8.08
C ILE A 168 -15.67 -4.44 -8.67
N ASP A 169 -14.86 -3.55 -8.11
CA ASP A 169 -14.56 -2.22 -8.66
C ASP A 169 -13.25 -2.38 -9.43
N GLU A 170 -13.34 -2.57 -10.75
CA GLU A 170 -12.17 -2.79 -11.59
C GLU A 170 -11.41 -1.48 -11.82
N ASP A 171 -12.12 -0.38 -12.03
CA ASP A 171 -11.52 0.89 -12.41
C ASP A 171 -11.14 1.78 -11.21
N CYS A 172 -11.21 1.22 -10.00
CA CYS A 172 -10.82 1.84 -8.74
C CYS A 172 -11.45 3.22 -8.53
N ASN A 173 -12.63 3.48 -9.13
CA ASN A 173 -13.30 4.77 -9.04
C ASN A 173 -14.24 4.85 -7.81
N ALA A 174 -14.25 3.80 -6.99
CA ALA A 174 -15.18 3.59 -5.89
C ALA A 174 -16.63 3.54 -6.39
N SER A 175 -16.88 2.89 -7.52
CA SER A 175 -18.21 2.56 -8.02
C SER A 175 -18.17 1.19 -8.68
N LYS A 176 -19.31 0.52 -8.76
CA LYS A 176 -19.46 -0.76 -9.46
C LYS A 176 -20.58 -0.65 -10.49
N ASP A 177 -20.45 -1.37 -11.59
CA ASP A 177 -21.49 -1.41 -12.62
C ASP A 177 -22.51 -2.54 -12.39
N TYR A 178 -23.79 -2.21 -12.60
CA TYR A 178 -24.90 -3.16 -12.52
C TYR A 178 -25.74 -3.11 -13.80
N THR A 179 -26.29 -4.27 -14.18
CA THR A 179 -27.25 -4.38 -15.28
C THR A 179 -28.67 -4.15 -14.79
N PHE A 180 -29.40 -3.30 -15.51
CA PHE A 180 -30.80 -2.98 -15.27
C PHE A 180 -31.63 -3.28 -16.51
N TYR A 181 -32.89 -3.62 -16.33
CA TYR A 181 -33.83 -4.00 -17.39
C TYR A 181 -35.02 -3.06 -17.40
N ALA A 182 -35.46 -2.62 -18.58
CA ALA A 182 -36.56 -1.67 -18.70
C ALA A 182 -37.86 -2.28 -18.17
N ASP A 183 -38.62 -1.47 -17.41
CA ASP A 183 -39.96 -1.76 -16.89
C ASP A 183 -40.91 -0.66 -17.41
N ASN A 184 -41.47 -0.91 -18.59
CA ASN A 184 -42.26 0.05 -19.35
C ASN A 184 -43.72 0.10 -18.91
N ASP A 185 -44.25 -0.97 -18.35
CA ASP A 185 -45.63 -1.04 -17.88
C ASP A 185 -45.78 -0.82 -16.36
N GLY A 186 -44.67 -0.84 -15.62
CA GLY A 186 -44.57 -0.46 -14.22
C GLY A 186 -45.00 -1.56 -13.25
N ASP A 187 -44.85 -2.83 -13.63
CA ASP A 187 -45.23 -3.97 -12.80
C ASP A 187 -44.10 -4.49 -11.89
N GLY A 188 -42.87 -4.00 -12.10
CA GLY A 188 -41.69 -4.35 -11.34
C GLY A 188 -40.81 -5.46 -11.93
N TYR A 189 -41.14 -5.98 -13.13
CA TYR A 189 -40.35 -6.95 -13.86
C TYR A 189 -39.81 -6.34 -15.16
N GLY A 190 -38.58 -6.71 -15.53
CA GLY A 190 -37.88 -6.06 -16.63
C GLY A 190 -37.71 -6.92 -17.88
N ASP A 191 -37.60 -6.27 -19.04
CA ASP A 191 -37.32 -6.92 -20.34
C ASP A 191 -35.84 -7.27 -20.52
N ALA A 192 -35.51 -8.57 -20.55
CA ALA A 192 -34.16 -9.07 -20.82
C ALA A 192 -33.53 -8.57 -22.15
N SER A 193 -34.37 -8.19 -23.12
CA SER A 193 -33.93 -7.70 -24.43
C SER A 193 -33.64 -6.20 -24.45
N ASN A 194 -33.98 -5.49 -23.38
CA ASN A 194 -33.83 -4.05 -23.23
C ASN A 194 -33.15 -3.72 -21.89
N SER A 195 -31.84 -3.95 -21.84
CA SER A 195 -31.02 -3.64 -20.67
C SER A 195 -30.17 -2.38 -20.84
N MET A 196 -29.73 -1.84 -19.71
CA MET A 196 -28.67 -0.84 -19.62
C MET A 196 -27.74 -1.16 -18.47
N VAL A 197 -26.53 -0.60 -18.52
CA VAL A 197 -25.57 -0.64 -17.43
C VAL A 197 -25.52 0.74 -16.78
N ALA A 198 -25.53 0.78 -15.46
CA ALA A 198 -25.31 2.01 -14.71
C ALA A 198 -24.41 1.77 -13.50
N SER A 199 -23.54 2.74 -13.22
CA SER A 199 -22.59 2.72 -12.12
C SER A 199 -23.25 3.15 -10.81
N CYS A 200 -22.90 2.47 -9.72
CA CYS A 200 -23.33 2.77 -8.36
C CYS A 200 -22.12 3.21 -7.52
N PRO A 201 -22.04 4.49 -7.08
CA PRO A 201 -20.93 4.97 -6.27
C PRO A 201 -20.96 4.41 -4.84
N GLU A 202 -19.80 4.06 -4.30
CA GLU A 202 -19.63 3.56 -2.94
C GLU A 202 -19.89 4.65 -1.86
N PRO A 203 -20.55 4.32 -0.73
CA PRO A 203 -21.01 2.97 -0.40
C PRO A 203 -22.16 2.52 -1.31
N CYS A 204 -22.03 1.32 -1.88
CA CYS A 204 -23.17 0.58 -2.45
C CYS A 204 -23.85 -0.04 -1.24
N ASN A 205 -24.54 0.79 -0.46
CA ASN A 205 -25.15 0.37 0.78
C ASN A 205 -26.64 0.29 0.56
N ASN A 206 -27.11 -0.95 0.41
CA ASN A 206 -28.50 -1.40 0.45
C ASN A 206 -29.40 -0.95 -0.73
N GLU A 207 -30.35 -1.82 -1.10
CA GLU A 207 -31.44 -1.60 -2.07
C GLU A 207 -32.16 -0.23 -1.95
N ASN A 208 -32.00 0.44 -0.80
CA ASN A 208 -32.61 1.74 -0.51
C ASN A 208 -31.75 2.96 -0.88
N GLU A 209 -30.46 2.82 -1.18
CA GLU A 209 -29.58 3.94 -1.60
C GLU A 209 -29.08 3.80 -3.04
N MET A 210 -29.25 2.62 -3.66
CA MET A 210 -29.05 2.43 -5.10
C MET A 210 -30.14 3.16 -5.89
N THR A 211 -29.73 4.16 -6.68
CA THR A 211 -30.66 4.90 -7.53
C THR A 211 -30.94 4.11 -8.80
N ILE A 212 -31.93 3.23 -8.75
CA ILE A 212 -32.42 2.53 -9.95
C ILE A 212 -32.81 3.58 -11.01
N PRO A 213 -32.28 3.47 -12.25
CA PRO A 213 -32.67 4.37 -13.33
C PRO A 213 -34.20 4.37 -13.50
N ASN A 214 -34.80 5.56 -13.62
CA ASN A 214 -36.25 5.67 -13.69
C ASN A 214 -36.82 4.89 -14.90
N GLY A 215 -37.71 3.93 -14.63
CA GLY A 215 -38.28 3.03 -15.64
C GLY A 215 -37.46 1.76 -15.88
N TYR A 216 -36.58 1.39 -14.95
CA TYR A 216 -35.82 0.16 -14.96
C TYR A 216 -35.94 -0.59 -13.63
N VAL A 217 -35.60 -1.88 -13.62
CA VAL A 217 -35.53 -2.79 -12.46
C VAL A 217 -34.33 -3.73 -12.59
N PHE A 218 -34.00 -4.50 -11.54
CA PHE A 218 -32.85 -5.42 -11.52
C PHE A 218 -33.11 -6.77 -12.17
N ASN A 219 -34.34 -7.27 -12.07
CA ASN A 219 -34.68 -8.57 -12.62
C ASN A 219 -35.08 -8.44 -14.10
N ASN A 220 -34.93 -9.54 -14.85
CA ASN A 220 -35.18 -9.59 -16.30
C ASN A 220 -36.30 -10.57 -16.68
N LEU A 221 -37.24 -10.77 -15.76
CA LEU A 221 -38.18 -11.89 -15.84
C LEU A 221 -39.48 -11.56 -16.58
N ASP A 222 -39.61 -10.35 -17.14
CA ASP A 222 -40.77 -9.98 -17.92
C ASP A 222 -40.66 -10.48 -19.36
N CYS A 223 -41.63 -11.29 -19.77
CA CYS A 223 -41.76 -11.82 -21.12
C CYS A 223 -42.63 -10.95 -22.05
N ASN A 224 -43.30 -9.92 -21.52
CA ASN A 224 -44.03 -8.90 -22.26
C ASN A 224 -44.14 -7.57 -21.49
N ASP A 225 -43.07 -6.78 -21.59
CA ASP A 225 -42.86 -5.42 -21.03
C ASP A 225 -43.77 -4.33 -21.61
N ALA A 226 -44.96 -4.68 -22.05
CA ALA A 226 -46.01 -3.74 -22.43
C ALA A 226 -47.35 -4.08 -21.77
N ASP A 227 -47.40 -5.13 -20.94
CA ASP A 227 -48.58 -5.66 -20.30
C ASP A 227 -48.28 -6.15 -18.88
N ALA A 228 -48.54 -5.27 -17.90
CA ALA A 228 -48.37 -5.51 -16.46
C ALA A 228 -49.15 -6.72 -15.88
N SER A 229 -49.91 -7.45 -16.71
CA SER A 229 -50.56 -8.71 -16.36
C SER A 229 -49.79 -9.96 -16.84
N VAL A 230 -48.59 -9.76 -17.40
CA VAL A 230 -47.72 -10.81 -17.94
C VAL A 230 -46.36 -10.72 -17.24
N ASN A 231 -46.17 -11.50 -16.18
CA ASN A 231 -44.93 -11.56 -15.40
C ASN A 231 -44.92 -12.86 -14.57
N PRO A 232 -43.79 -13.25 -13.95
CA PRO A 232 -43.66 -14.54 -13.24
C PRO A 232 -44.65 -14.78 -12.10
N PHE A 233 -45.24 -13.71 -11.57
CA PHE A 233 -46.15 -13.76 -10.43
C PHE A 233 -47.61 -13.52 -10.81
N SER A 234 -47.88 -13.35 -12.10
CA SER A 234 -49.23 -13.25 -12.61
C SER A 234 -49.95 -14.60 -12.53
N THR A 235 -51.27 -14.59 -12.68
CA THR A 235 -52.06 -15.82 -12.74
C THR A 235 -52.25 -16.21 -14.19
N GLU A 236 -51.90 -17.46 -14.52
CA GLU A 236 -52.07 -17.98 -15.87
C GLU A 236 -53.56 -17.99 -16.29
N ASN A 237 -53.84 -17.36 -17.43
CA ASN A 237 -55.14 -17.44 -18.08
C ASN A 237 -55.14 -18.60 -19.07
N THR A 238 -55.81 -19.69 -18.71
CA THR A 238 -55.80 -20.95 -19.48
C THR A 238 -56.60 -20.92 -20.80
N SER A 239 -56.79 -19.76 -21.43
CA SER A 239 -57.67 -19.60 -22.60
C SER A 239 -57.36 -18.39 -23.49
N ASP A 240 -56.29 -17.62 -23.26
CA ASP A 240 -55.98 -16.41 -24.05
C ASP A 240 -54.75 -16.55 -24.95
N THR A 241 -54.07 -17.70 -24.92
CA THR A 241 -52.89 -18.02 -25.73
C THR A 241 -51.66 -17.17 -25.42
N ILE A 242 -51.64 -16.53 -24.25
CA ILE A 242 -50.51 -15.77 -23.70
C ILE A 242 -49.89 -16.65 -22.61
N ASP A 243 -48.56 -16.60 -22.46
CA ASP A 243 -47.89 -17.11 -21.27
C ASP A 243 -47.88 -15.97 -20.25
N ASN A 244 -48.94 -15.86 -19.44
CA ASN A 244 -49.05 -14.75 -18.48
C ASN A 244 -48.02 -14.88 -17.36
N THR A 245 -47.52 -16.08 -17.13
CA THR A 245 -46.61 -16.40 -16.02
C THR A 245 -45.14 -16.43 -16.42
N CYS A 246 -44.80 -16.13 -17.68
CA CYS A 246 -43.44 -16.15 -18.19
C CYS A 246 -42.63 -17.41 -17.85
N ASN A 247 -43.31 -18.56 -17.68
CA ASN A 247 -42.69 -19.84 -17.30
C ASN A 247 -42.49 -20.78 -18.50
N GLY A 248 -42.80 -20.29 -19.71
CA GLY A 248 -42.71 -21.01 -20.97
C GLY A 248 -43.93 -21.87 -21.30
N ASN A 249 -44.97 -21.89 -20.46
CA ASN A 249 -46.18 -22.67 -20.66
C ASN A 249 -47.38 -21.77 -20.98
N THR A 250 -47.86 -21.88 -22.22
CA THR A 250 -49.06 -21.15 -22.64
C THR A 250 -50.33 -21.92 -22.29
N ASP A 251 -51.27 -21.24 -21.64
CA ASP A 251 -52.61 -21.71 -21.27
C ASP A 251 -52.63 -22.94 -20.31
N ILE A 252 -51.53 -23.24 -19.61
CA ILE A 252 -51.42 -24.42 -18.73
C ILE A 252 -50.82 -24.04 -17.38
N VAL A 253 -51.53 -24.37 -16.30
CA VAL A 253 -51.01 -24.22 -14.93
C VAL A 253 -50.17 -25.43 -14.54
N TYR A 254 -48.93 -25.17 -14.12
CA TYR A 254 -48.04 -26.14 -13.50
C TYR A 254 -47.93 -25.91 -11.98
N TYR A 255 -47.64 -26.99 -11.27
CA TYR A 255 -47.41 -27.02 -9.83
C TYR A 255 -46.05 -27.67 -9.57
N TYR A 256 -45.22 -26.99 -8.79
CA TYR A 256 -43.83 -27.33 -8.44
C TYR A 256 -43.77 -27.73 -6.97
N GLN A 257 -42.85 -28.62 -6.62
CA GLN A 257 -42.63 -29.04 -5.24
C GLN A 257 -42.20 -27.85 -4.36
N ASP A 258 -42.86 -27.67 -3.21
CA ASP A 258 -42.59 -26.64 -2.19
C ASP A 258 -42.43 -27.37 -0.84
N ASN A 259 -41.19 -27.68 -0.49
CA ASN A 259 -40.85 -28.53 0.66
C ASN A 259 -40.71 -27.75 1.97
N ASP A 260 -40.28 -26.49 1.91
CA ASP A 260 -40.09 -25.66 3.10
C ASP A 260 -41.30 -24.77 3.41
N GLY A 261 -42.23 -24.63 2.48
CA GLY A 261 -43.52 -23.98 2.68
C GLY A 261 -43.48 -22.45 2.62
N ASP A 262 -42.50 -21.86 1.95
CA ASP A 262 -42.43 -20.40 1.76
C ASP A 262 -43.34 -19.86 0.65
N GLY A 263 -43.90 -20.77 -0.17
CA GLY A 263 -44.80 -20.46 -1.26
C GLY A 263 -44.12 -20.32 -2.62
N PHE A 264 -42.84 -20.60 -2.73
CA PHE A 264 -42.08 -20.81 -3.95
C PHE A 264 -41.78 -22.30 -4.08
N GLY A 265 -41.55 -22.78 -5.29
CA GLY A 265 -41.28 -24.18 -5.56
C GLY A 265 -39.94 -24.36 -6.25
N ASP A 266 -39.35 -25.54 -6.08
CA ASP A 266 -38.01 -25.90 -6.58
C ASP A 266 -37.87 -25.57 -8.07
N ALA A 267 -36.91 -24.69 -8.39
CA ALA A 267 -36.58 -24.28 -9.75
C ALA A 267 -36.09 -25.43 -10.63
N ASN A 268 -35.64 -26.54 -10.03
CA ASN A 268 -35.21 -27.74 -10.73
C ASN A 268 -36.34 -28.75 -10.95
N ASP A 269 -37.52 -28.54 -10.36
CA ASP A 269 -38.69 -29.38 -10.61
C ASP A 269 -39.27 -29.07 -12.00
N SER A 270 -39.55 -30.12 -12.78
CA SER A 270 -40.21 -30.00 -14.09
C SER A 270 -41.69 -29.61 -13.97
N GLY A 271 -42.23 -29.66 -12.75
CA GLY A 271 -43.62 -29.34 -12.45
C GLY A 271 -44.60 -30.41 -12.96
N THR A 272 -45.84 -30.31 -12.49
CA THR A 272 -46.95 -31.18 -12.92
C THR A 272 -48.25 -30.39 -13.06
N SER A 273 -49.14 -30.81 -13.95
CA SER A 273 -50.48 -30.20 -14.11
C SER A 273 -51.49 -30.64 -13.04
N VAL A 274 -51.05 -31.41 -12.04
CA VAL A 274 -51.87 -31.88 -10.93
C VAL A 274 -51.49 -31.13 -9.68
N ASN A 275 -52.44 -30.39 -9.11
CA ASN A 275 -52.26 -29.78 -7.80
C ASN A 275 -52.07 -30.85 -6.70
N PHE A 276 -51.02 -30.71 -5.90
CA PHE A 276 -50.76 -31.56 -4.74
C PHE A 276 -50.45 -30.73 -3.49
N ALA A 277 -50.55 -31.34 -2.31
CA ALA A 277 -50.26 -30.65 -1.06
C ALA A 277 -48.75 -30.40 -0.92
N GLY A 278 -48.35 -29.17 -0.61
CA GLY A 278 -46.94 -28.74 -0.63
C GLY A 278 -46.47 -28.48 -2.07
N SER A 279 -47.29 -27.80 -2.86
CA SER A 279 -46.89 -27.34 -4.19
C SER A 279 -47.14 -25.85 -4.36
N SER A 280 -46.25 -25.19 -5.09
CA SER A 280 -46.38 -23.81 -5.53
C SER A 280 -46.65 -23.72 -7.03
N MET A 281 -47.28 -22.63 -7.48
CA MET A 281 -47.38 -22.29 -8.91
C MET A 281 -46.20 -21.47 -9.40
N ASN A 282 -45.34 -21.02 -8.47
CA ASN A 282 -44.09 -20.34 -8.77
C ASN A 282 -42.93 -21.35 -8.63
N ASN A 283 -42.00 -21.35 -9.57
CA ASN A 283 -40.83 -22.23 -9.60
C ASN A 283 -39.51 -21.48 -9.41
N THR A 284 -39.50 -20.34 -8.74
CA THR A 284 -38.31 -19.50 -8.58
C THR A 284 -37.61 -19.68 -7.23
N ASP A 285 -37.70 -20.87 -6.64
CA ASP A 285 -36.96 -21.22 -5.43
C ASP A 285 -35.63 -21.91 -5.79
N CYS A 286 -34.51 -21.30 -5.38
CA CYS A 286 -33.17 -21.83 -5.60
C CYS A 286 -32.65 -22.72 -4.45
N ASP A 287 -33.31 -22.74 -3.28
CA ASP A 287 -33.07 -23.67 -2.16
C ASP A 287 -34.38 -24.04 -1.45
N ASP A 288 -35.11 -25.00 -2.05
CA ASP A 288 -36.36 -25.61 -1.54
C ASP A 288 -36.18 -26.44 -0.23
N SER A 289 -35.12 -26.18 0.52
CA SER A 289 -34.93 -26.68 1.88
C SER A 289 -34.88 -25.57 2.92
N ASN A 290 -34.93 -24.30 2.51
CA ASN A 290 -34.77 -23.14 3.36
C ASN A 290 -35.73 -22.00 2.97
N SER A 291 -36.80 -21.85 3.76
CA SER A 291 -37.87 -20.84 3.59
C SER A 291 -37.45 -19.36 3.66
N ASN A 292 -36.15 -19.06 3.75
CA ASN A 292 -35.61 -17.70 3.66
C ASN A 292 -34.83 -17.46 2.36
N ILE A 293 -34.70 -18.47 1.50
CA ILE A 293 -34.00 -18.41 0.22
C ILE A 293 -35.04 -18.66 -0.86
N PHE A 294 -35.50 -17.59 -1.51
CA PHE A 294 -36.51 -17.65 -2.56
C PHE A 294 -36.48 -16.35 -3.35
N PHE A 295 -37.08 -16.35 -4.54
CA PHE A 295 -37.06 -15.14 -5.37
C PHE A 295 -37.61 -13.89 -4.67
N GLY A 296 -36.78 -12.85 -4.56
CA GLY A 296 -37.15 -11.59 -3.93
C GLY A 296 -37.12 -11.60 -2.40
N ALA A 297 -36.48 -12.60 -1.78
CA ALA A 297 -36.09 -12.54 -0.37
C ALA A 297 -35.11 -11.38 -0.13
N SER A 298 -34.86 -11.03 1.14
CA SER A 298 -33.84 -10.02 1.47
C SER A 298 -32.46 -10.65 1.53
N GLU A 299 -31.50 -10.06 0.80
CA GLU A 299 -30.08 -10.43 0.88
C GLU A 299 -29.49 -10.17 2.27
N ILE A 300 -28.63 -11.09 2.71
CA ILE A 300 -27.78 -10.94 3.89
C ILE A 300 -26.36 -11.39 3.56
N ALA A 301 -25.34 -10.76 4.16
CA ALA A 301 -23.93 -11.01 3.82
C ALA A 301 -23.43 -12.35 4.36
N ASP A 302 -23.85 -13.44 3.75
CA ASP A 302 -23.57 -14.82 4.17
C ASP A 302 -22.97 -15.71 3.08
N GLY A 303 -22.78 -15.17 1.87
CA GLY A 303 -22.19 -15.87 0.74
C GLY A 303 -23.18 -16.73 -0.04
N ILE A 304 -24.48 -16.48 0.13
CA ILE A 304 -25.58 -17.19 -0.54
C ILE A 304 -26.42 -16.16 -1.28
N ASP A 305 -26.86 -16.51 -2.48
CA ASP A 305 -27.91 -15.77 -3.22
C ASP A 305 -29.25 -16.06 -2.53
N ASN A 306 -29.67 -15.20 -1.60
CA ASN A 306 -30.88 -15.43 -0.81
C ASN A 306 -32.14 -15.15 -1.64
N ASN A 307 -32.06 -14.20 -2.57
CA ASN A 307 -33.19 -13.70 -3.34
C ASN A 307 -33.30 -14.36 -4.72
N CYS A 308 -32.50 -15.39 -4.98
CA CYS A 308 -32.45 -16.22 -6.18
C CYS A 308 -32.37 -15.42 -7.49
N ASN A 309 -31.70 -14.27 -7.50
CA ASN A 309 -31.57 -13.44 -8.69
C ASN A 309 -30.29 -13.75 -9.50
N GLY A 310 -29.44 -14.64 -9.01
CA GLY A 310 -28.20 -15.08 -9.63
C GLY A 310 -26.95 -14.30 -9.21
N ILE A 311 -27.09 -13.32 -8.32
CA ILE A 311 -26.01 -12.54 -7.70
C ILE A 311 -25.95 -12.94 -6.22
N VAL A 312 -24.75 -12.94 -5.66
CA VAL A 312 -24.53 -13.32 -4.25
C VAL A 312 -24.19 -12.07 -3.47
N ASP A 313 -24.86 -11.88 -2.33
CA ASP A 313 -24.56 -10.82 -1.37
C ASP A 313 -24.57 -9.40 -2.00
N GLU A 314 -25.47 -9.12 -2.94
CA GLU A 314 -25.65 -7.77 -3.45
C GLU A 314 -26.41 -6.90 -2.46
N PHE A 315 -25.77 -5.80 -2.05
CA PHE A 315 -26.35 -4.80 -1.15
C PHE A 315 -26.47 -3.47 -1.87
#